data_AF-A0A7R7VKU6-F1
#
_entry.id   AF-A0A7R7VKU6-F1
#
_cell.length_a   1.000
_cell.length_b   1.000
_cell.length_c   1.000
_cell.angle_alpha   90.00
_cell.angle_beta   90.00
_cell.angle_gamma   90.00
#
_symmetry.space_group_name_H-M   'P 1'
#
loop_
_entity.id
_entity.type
_entity.pdbx_description
1 polymer ?
#
loop_
_entity_poly.entity_id
_entity_poly.type
_entity_poly.pdbx_seq_one_letter_code
_entity_poly.pdbx_strand_id
1 'polypeptide(L)'
;MFLKYQSALKALDIQALFWDMEPDYECRELEQNMAHHRDPNVPRHLNAAGLAEFEQDDEIRALNEKIAELGKRIGGQFETHKDLVLERNQLYSRKAKRLRKKRAEFVKQWWDTAYDEYVAGNDFTERDLTCLFDIYRKYMPERSRIQEALFKEVPLDSEEGKQCLRDMISLCTSTEKVAYYPRINPIDGHCLV
;
A
#
# COMPACT_ATOMS: atom_id res chain seq x y z
N MET A 1 10.36 16.00 12.46
CA MET A 1 11.62 15.25 12.29
C MET A 1 11.90 14.49 13.59
N PHE A 2 11.32 13.29 13.80
CA PHE A 2 11.53 12.52 15.05
C PHE A 2 11.22 11.01 14.96
N LEU A 3 11.04 10.44 13.76
CA LEU A 3 10.71 9.01 13.60
C LEU A 3 11.95 8.13 13.31
N LYS A 4 12.99 8.65 12.62
CA LYS A 4 14.18 7.85 12.26
C LYS A 4 15.05 7.41 13.44
N TYR A 5 15.09 8.16 14.56
CA TYR A 5 15.94 7.82 15.72
C TYR A 5 15.27 6.88 16.73
N GLN A 6 13.94 6.72 16.66
CA GLN A 6 13.22 5.85 17.60
C GLN A 6 13.33 4.36 17.25
N SER A 7 13.58 3.99 15.98
CA SER A 7 13.54 2.58 15.55
C SER A 7 14.67 1.74 16.14
N ALA A 8 15.91 2.22 16.12
CA ALA A 8 17.06 1.49 16.65
C ALA A 8 17.03 1.36 18.18
N LEU A 9 16.59 2.41 18.89
CA LEU A 9 16.48 2.39 20.35
C LEU A 9 15.33 1.50 20.84
N LYS A 10 14.22 1.41 20.08
CA LYS A 10 13.08 0.52 20.38
C LYS A 10 13.36 -0.96 20.06
N ALA A 11 14.42 -1.25 19.32
CA ALA A 11 14.83 -2.62 19.01
C ALA A 11 15.54 -3.30 20.19
N LEU A 12 16.10 -2.54 21.13
CA LEU A 12 16.81 -3.05 22.29
C LEU A 12 15.94 -2.89 23.54
N ASP A 13 15.83 -3.94 24.36
CA ASP A 13 15.38 -3.79 25.73
C ASP A 13 16.52 -3.15 26.54
N ILE A 14 16.57 -1.81 26.51
CA ILE A 14 17.65 -1.03 27.12
C ILE A 14 17.70 -1.27 28.63
N GLN A 15 16.57 -1.57 29.26
CA GLN A 15 16.54 -1.85 30.69
C GLN A 15 17.18 -3.21 30.97
N ALA A 16 16.82 -4.26 30.23
CA ALA A 16 17.47 -5.56 30.37
C ALA A 16 18.97 -5.50 30.03
N LEU A 17 19.34 -4.77 28.95
CA LEU A 17 20.74 -4.58 28.55
C LEU A 17 21.56 -3.82 29.62
N PHE A 18 20.96 -2.83 30.27
CA PHE A 18 21.62 -2.05 31.33
C PHE A 18 21.80 -2.86 32.62
N TRP A 19 20.88 -3.78 32.91
CA TRP A 19 20.88 -4.60 34.12
C TRP A 19 21.43 -6.02 33.93
N ASP A 20 21.97 -6.34 32.74
CA ASP A 20 22.49 -7.66 32.36
C ASP A 20 21.44 -8.79 32.59
N MET A 21 20.19 -8.47 32.29
CA MET A 21 19.04 -9.38 32.40
C MET A 21 18.69 -9.95 31.02
N GLU A 22 17.96 -11.07 31.01
CA GLU A 22 17.41 -11.62 29.77
C GLU A 22 16.34 -10.66 29.21
N PRO A 23 16.46 -10.21 27.94
CA PRO A 23 15.51 -9.27 27.34
C PRO A 23 14.09 -9.85 27.23
N ASP A 24 13.08 -9.07 27.58
CA ASP A 24 11.68 -9.43 27.34
C ASP A 24 11.18 -8.75 26.05
N TYR A 25 10.95 -9.57 25.03
CA TYR A 25 10.46 -9.09 23.73
C TYR A 25 8.97 -9.29 23.52
N GLU A 26 8.22 -9.88 24.47
CA GLU A 26 6.79 -10.18 24.26
C GLU A 26 5.97 -8.91 24.02
N CYS A 27 6.19 -7.88 24.83
CA CYS A 27 5.51 -6.59 24.67
C CYS A 27 5.88 -5.92 23.34
N ARG A 28 7.14 -6.04 22.92
CA ARG A 28 7.63 -5.52 21.64
C ARG A 28 6.99 -6.25 20.45
N GLU A 29 6.97 -7.57 20.49
CA GLU A 29 6.33 -8.40 19.47
C GLU A 29 4.83 -8.12 19.40
N LEU A 30 4.16 -7.90 20.53
CA LEU A 30 2.75 -7.52 20.58
C LEU A 30 2.51 -6.14 19.92
N GLU A 31 3.30 -5.13 20.26
CA GLU A 31 3.21 -3.80 19.65
C GLU A 31 3.51 -3.82 18.14
N GLN A 32 4.51 -4.59 17.73
CA GLN A 32 4.84 -4.85 16.32
C GLN A 32 3.65 -5.50 15.60
N ASN A 33 3.10 -6.58 16.15
CA ASN A 33 1.91 -7.26 15.62
C ASN A 33 0.71 -6.31 15.47
N MET A 34 0.49 -5.40 16.43
CA MET A 34 -0.59 -4.41 16.33
C MET A 34 -0.33 -3.34 15.26
N ALA A 35 0.91 -2.89 15.09
CA ALA A 35 1.29 -1.95 14.04
C ALA A 35 1.19 -2.60 12.65
N HIS A 36 1.57 -3.88 12.52
CA HIS A 36 1.52 -4.65 11.28
C HIS A 36 0.11 -4.77 10.68
N HIS A 37 -0.94 -4.67 11.49
CA HIS A 37 -2.33 -4.74 11.02
C HIS A 37 -2.92 -3.39 10.59
N ARG A 38 -2.27 -2.26 10.90
CA ARG A 38 -2.84 -0.91 10.69
C ARG A 38 -2.11 -0.08 9.64
N ASP A 39 -1.01 -0.60 9.08
CA ASP A 39 -0.23 0.14 8.10
C ASP A 39 -0.97 0.19 6.74
N PRO A 40 -1.27 1.39 6.21
CA PRO A 40 -1.98 1.55 4.94
C PRO A 40 -1.17 1.07 3.73
N ASN A 41 0.15 0.91 3.85
CA ASN A 41 1.06 0.49 2.78
C ASN A 41 1.17 -1.03 2.64
N VAL A 42 0.57 -1.80 3.55
CA VAL A 42 0.53 -3.27 3.45
C VAL A 42 -0.11 -3.70 2.14
N PRO A 43 0.57 -4.53 1.34
CA PRO A 43 0.01 -5.04 0.10
C PRO A 43 -1.31 -5.79 0.34
N ARG A 44 -2.42 -5.25 -0.17
CA ARG A 44 -3.74 -5.91 -0.10
C ARG A 44 -3.88 -7.05 -1.11
N HIS A 45 -3.03 -7.05 -2.13
CA HIS A 45 -3.04 -7.99 -3.25
C HIS A 45 -1.63 -8.47 -3.55
N LEU A 46 -1.52 -9.65 -4.17
CA LEU A 46 -0.27 -10.11 -4.74
C LEU A 46 0.14 -9.15 -5.86
N ASN A 47 1.45 -8.90 -5.99
CA ASN A 47 1.99 -8.20 -7.15
C ASN A 47 1.88 -9.09 -8.41
N ALA A 48 2.19 -8.52 -9.58
CA ALA A 48 2.09 -9.23 -10.85
C ALA A 48 2.94 -10.51 -10.89
N ALA A 49 4.14 -10.47 -10.32
CA ALA A 49 5.02 -11.63 -10.24
C ALA A 49 4.41 -12.75 -9.37
N GLY A 50 3.93 -12.42 -8.17
CA GLY A 50 3.31 -13.39 -7.25
C GLY A 50 2.01 -13.98 -7.79
N LEU A 51 1.26 -13.21 -8.61
CA LEU A 51 0.12 -13.72 -9.37
C LEU A 51 0.56 -14.71 -10.46
N ALA A 52 1.57 -14.38 -11.25
CA ALA A 52 2.09 -15.27 -12.29
C ALA A 52 2.60 -16.59 -11.69
N GLU A 53 3.36 -16.53 -10.60
CA GLU A 53 3.78 -17.73 -9.87
C GLU A 53 2.60 -18.54 -9.31
N PHE A 54 1.53 -17.87 -8.86
CA PHE A 54 0.35 -18.56 -8.36
C PHE A 54 -0.38 -19.31 -9.48
N GLU A 55 -0.40 -18.74 -10.68
CA GLU A 55 -1.02 -19.37 -11.85
C GLU A 55 -0.17 -20.49 -12.42
N GLN A 56 1.16 -20.42 -12.28
CA GLN A 56 2.09 -21.46 -12.70
C GLN A 56 2.13 -22.67 -11.77
N ASP A 57 1.72 -22.54 -10.51
CA ASP A 57 1.62 -23.66 -9.56
C ASP A 57 0.83 -24.85 -10.16
N ASP A 58 1.43 -26.03 -10.16
CA ASP A 58 0.85 -27.24 -10.78
C ASP A 58 -0.52 -27.61 -10.18
N GLU A 59 -0.72 -27.41 -8.88
CA GLU A 59 -1.99 -27.68 -8.22
C GLU A 59 -3.06 -26.67 -8.66
N ILE A 60 -2.67 -25.41 -8.86
CA ILE A 60 -3.59 -24.36 -9.34
C ILE A 60 -3.94 -24.58 -10.81
N ARG A 61 -2.97 -25.01 -11.63
CA ARG A 61 -3.17 -25.37 -13.03
C ARG A 61 -4.16 -26.53 -13.17
N ALA A 62 -3.96 -27.60 -12.40
CA ALA A 62 -4.87 -28.75 -12.37
C ALA A 62 -6.29 -28.35 -11.91
N LEU A 63 -6.41 -27.45 -10.92
CA LEU A 63 -7.70 -26.91 -10.50
C LEU A 63 -8.37 -26.11 -11.64
N ASN A 64 -7.62 -25.28 -12.36
CA ASN A 64 -8.15 -24.49 -13.47
C ASN A 64 -8.62 -25.37 -14.63
N GLU A 65 -7.84 -26.39 -14.98
CA GLU A 65 -8.20 -27.38 -16.01
C GLU A 65 -9.50 -28.09 -15.64
N LYS A 66 -9.61 -28.60 -14.41
CA LYS A 66 -10.81 -29.28 -13.94
C LYS A 66 -12.03 -28.35 -13.88
N ILE A 67 -11.85 -27.09 -13.50
CA ILE A 67 -12.92 -26.08 -13.55
C ILE A 67 -13.37 -25.84 -14.99
N ALA A 68 -12.45 -25.76 -15.95
CA ALA A 68 -12.76 -25.55 -17.35
C ALA A 68 -13.50 -26.75 -17.96
N GLU A 69 -13.08 -27.97 -17.63
CA GLU A 69 -13.76 -29.21 -18.02
C GLU A 69 -15.18 -29.28 -17.48
N LEU A 70 -15.37 -29.04 -16.18
CA LEU A 70 -16.70 -28.98 -15.58
C LEU A 70 -17.55 -27.87 -16.20
N GLY A 71 -16.95 -26.72 -16.51
CA GLY A 71 -17.61 -25.64 -17.24
C GLY A 71 -18.14 -26.07 -18.60
N LYS A 72 -17.33 -26.80 -19.39
CA LYS A 72 -17.74 -27.37 -20.68
C LYS A 72 -18.86 -28.40 -20.52
N ARG A 73 -18.76 -29.28 -19.52
CA ARG A 73 -19.78 -30.31 -19.23
C ARG A 73 -21.12 -29.72 -18.77
N ILE A 74 -21.10 -28.61 -18.03
CA ILE A 74 -22.31 -27.91 -17.61
C ILE A 74 -22.98 -27.22 -18.80
N GLY A 75 -22.21 -26.69 -19.75
CA GLY A 75 -22.75 -26.16 -21.02
C GLY A 75 -23.82 -25.06 -20.86
N GLY A 76 -23.82 -24.33 -19.74
CA GLY A 76 -24.86 -23.35 -19.41
C GLY A 76 -26.17 -23.92 -18.83
N GLN A 77 -26.31 -25.24 -18.75
CA GLN A 77 -27.48 -25.92 -18.20
C GLN A 77 -27.30 -26.19 -16.70
N PHE A 78 -27.32 -25.11 -15.91
CA PHE A 78 -27.02 -25.15 -14.47
C PHE A 78 -28.05 -25.95 -13.64
N GLU A 79 -29.32 -25.92 -14.03
CA GLU A 79 -30.40 -26.61 -13.30
C GLU A 79 -30.41 -28.13 -13.54
N THR A 80 -29.93 -28.59 -14.69
CA THR A 80 -29.87 -30.02 -15.04
C THR A 80 -28.62 -30.68 -14.45
N HIS A 81 -27.54 -29.92 -14.29
CA HIS A 81 -26.23 -30.42 -13.83
C HIS A 81 -25.85 -29.90 -12.44
N LYS A 82 -26.79 -29.93 -11.48
CA LYS A 82 -26.59 -29.40 -10.12
C LYS A 82 -25.36 -29.97 -9.42
N ASP A 83 -25.11 -31.27 -9.58
CA ASP A 83 -23.96 -31.94 -8.97
C ASP A 83 -22.63 -31.43 -9.54
N LEU A 84 -22.54 -31.23 -10.85
CA LEU A 84 -21.34 -30.68 -11.51
C LEU A 84 -21.13 -29.21 -11.14
N VAL A 85 -22.21 -28.44 -10.97
CA VAL A 85 -22.16 -27.06 -10.49
C VAL A 85 -21.63 -27.02 -9.06
N LEU A 86 -22.10 -27.92 -8.19
CA LEU A 86 -21.64 -28.03 -6.82
C LEU A 86 -20.14 -28.38 -6.76
N GLU A 87 -19.70 -29.38 -7.53
CA GLU A 87 -18.28 -29.76 -7.62
C GLU A 87 -17.42 -28.58 -8.09
N ARG A 88 -17.85 -27.87 -9.14
CA ARG A 88 -17.15 -26.68 -9.62
C ARG A 88 -17.04 -25.59 -8.56
N ASN A 89 -18.11 -25.33 -7.80
CA ASN A 89 -18.11 -24.33 -6.73
C ASN A 89 -17.17 -24.73 -5.58
N GLN A 90 -17.04 -26.02 -5.27
CA GLN A 90 -16.06 -26.51 -4.31
C GLN A 90 -14.63 -26.27 -4.81
N LEU A 91 -14.35 -26.50 -6.10
CA LEU A 91 -13.04 -26.21 -6.69
C LEU A 91 -12.71 -24.71 -6.66
N TYR A 92 -13.66 -23.84 -6.98
CA TYR A 92 -13.49 -22.39 -6.82
C TYR A 92 -13.18 -21.99 -5.38
N SER A 93 -13.90 -22.58 -4.41
CA SER A 93 -13.68 -22.33 -2.99
C SER A 93 -12.28 -22.78 -2.55
N ARG A 94 -11.82 -23.94 -3.04
CA ARG A 94 -10.47 -24.46 -2.78
C ARG A 94 -9.39 -23.54 -3.36
N LYS A 95 -9.54 -23.11 -4.62
CA LYS A 95 -8.63 -22.13 -5.27
C LYS A 95 -8.59 -20.81 -4.49
N ALA A 96 -9.75 -20.29 -4.07
CA ALA A 96 -9.84 -19.07 -3.28
C ALA A 96 -9.14 -19.18 -1.92
N LYS A 97 -9.29 -20.32 -1.23
CA LYS A 97 -8.58 -20.58 0.04
C LYS A 97 -7.06 -20.58 -0.15
N ARG A 98 -6.56 -21.20 -1.23
CA ARG A 98 -5.13 -21.19 -1.56
C ARG A 98 -4.62 -19.79 -1.88
N LEU A 99 -5.35 -19.01 -2.66
CA LEU A 99 -4.99 -17.62 -2.97
C LEU A 99 -4.91 -16.76 -1.70
N ARG A 100 -5.85 -16.94 -0.76
CA ARG A 100 -5.79 -16.26 0.55
C ARG A 100 -4.56 -16.65 1.36
N LYS A 101 -4.19 -17.94 1.36
CA LYS A 101 -2.97 -18.43 2.04
C LYS A 101 -1.71 -17.79 1.42
N LYS A 102 -1.59 -17.82 0.09
CA LYS A 102 -0.45 -17.21 -0.60
C LYS A 102 -0.37 -15.70 -0.37
N ARG A 103 -1.50 -15.01 -0.30
CA ARG A 103 -1.55 -13.59 0.10
C ARG A 103 -1.06 -13.36 1.51
N ALA A 104 -1.49 -14.18 2.46
CA ALA A 104 -1.04 -14.08 3.85
C ALA A 104 0.48 -14.32 3.96
N GLU A 105 1.00 -15.31 3.24
CA GLU A 105 2.45 -15.59 3.16
C GLU A 105 3.22 -14.44 2.53
N PHE A 106 2.71 -13.87 1.42
CA PHE A 106 3.31 -12.72 0.76
C PHE A 106 3.35 -11.48 1.66
N VAL A 107 2.24 -11.19 2.37
CA VAL A 107 2.18 -10.08 3.33
C VAL A 107 3.15 -10.32 4.48
N LYS A 108 3.27 -11.55 4.97
CA LYS A 108 4.24 -11.91 6.00
C LYS A 108 5.68 -11.67 5.52
N GLN A 109 6.04 -12.18 4.34
CA GLN A 109 7.36 -11.98 3.75
C GLN A 109 7.67 -10.51 3.50
N TRP A 110 6.68 -9.75 3.04
CA TRP A 110 6.80 -8.31 2.87
C TRP A 110 7.10 -7.64 4.21
N TRP A 111 6.39 -8.01 5.28
CA TRP A 111 6.64 -7.50 6.61
C TRP A 111 8.03 -7.86 7.13
N ASP A 112 8.43 -9.12 7.02
CA ASP A 112 9.74 -9.59 7.46
C ASP A 112 10.86 -8.80 6.75
N THR A 113 10.76 -8.64 5.42
CA THR A 113 11.77 -7.93 4.62
C THR A 113 11.75 -6.41 4.84
N ALA A 114 10.56 -5.80 4.85
CA ALA A 114 10.37 -4.35 5.03
C ALA A 114 10.81 -3.91 6.42
N TYR A 115 10.54 -4.72 7.44
CA TYR A 115 10.94 -4.45 8.82
C TYR A 115 12.45 -4.54 9.01
N ASP A 116 13.10 -5.57 8.46
CA ASP A 116 14.57 -5.69 8.51
C ASP A 116 15.26 -4.50 7.82
N GLU A 117 14.74 -4.04 6.68
CA GLU A 117 15.24 -2.83 5.99
C GLU A 117 15.01 -1.56 6.82
N TYR A 118 13.86 -1.42 7.47
CA TYR A 118 13.52 -0.30 8.36
C TYR A 118 14.41 -0.26 9.62
N VAL A 119 14.66 -1.42 10.24
CA VAL A 119 15.52 -1.56 11.44
C VAL A 119 16.99 -1.33 11.11
N ALA A 120 17.45 -1.79 9.95
CA ALA A 120 18.82 -1.61 9.50
C ALA A 120 19.16 -0.14 9.14
N GLY A 121 18.18 0.76 9.14
CA GLY A 121 18.38 2.17 8.78
C GLY A 121 18.69 2.37 7.29
N ASN A 122 18.50 1.33 6.47
CA ASN A 122 18.54 1.47 5.03
C ASN A 122 17.43 2.43 4.60
N ASP A 123 17.66 3.19 3.52
CA ASP A 123 16.62 4.04 2.97
C ASP A 123 15.47 3.16 2.48
N PHE A 124 14.50 2.98 3.38
CA PHE A 124 13.26 2.25 3.20
C PHE A 124 12.71 2.58 1.82
N THR A 125 12.72 1.59 0.93
CA THR A 125 12.15 1.74 -0.42
C THR A 125 10.64 1.56 -0.38
N GLU A 126 10.00 2.11 0.64
CA GLU A 126 8.56 2.24 0.69
C GLU A 126 8.15 3.09 -0.51
N ARG A 127 7.63 2.40 -1.52
CA ARG A 127 6.84 3.07 -2.53
C ARG A 127 5.57 3.47 -1.80
N ASP A 128 5.58 4.67 -1.24
CA ASP A 128 4.37 5.33 -0.78
C ASP A 128 3.32 5.19 -1.89
N LEU A 129 2.35 4.31 -1.66
CA LEU A 129 1.29 4.03 -2.64
C LEU A 129 0.26 5.17 -2.65
N THR A 130 0.43 6.17 -1.78
CA THR A 130 -0.39 7.37 -1.82
C THR A 130 -0.27 8.01 -3.19
N CYS A 131 -1.41 8.19 -3.84
CA CYS A 131 -1.48 8.85 -5.12
C CYS A 131 -0.73 10.18 -5.05
N LEU A 132 0.21 10.42 -5.95
CA LEU A 132 1.01 11.65 -5.96
C LEU A 132 0.12 12.90 -5.95
N PHE A 133 -1.06 12.84 -6.58
CA PHE A 133 -2.05 13.92 -6.53
C PHE A 133 -2.61 14.18 -5.13
N ASP A 134 -2.85 13.14 -4.35
CA ASP A 134 -3.33 13.26 -2.96
C ASP A 134 -2.23 13.82 -2.04
N ILE A 135 -0.98 13.41 -2.27
CA ILE A 135 0.19 13.98 -1.60
C ILE A 135 0.28 15.48 -1.94
N TYR A 136 0.28 15.84 -3.22
CA TYR A 136 0.34 17.24 -3.65
C TYR A 136 -0.81 18.07 -3.09
N ARG A 137 -2.02 17.51 -3.00
CA ARG A 137 -3.17 18.19 -2.40
C ARG A 137 -2.98 18.50 -0.91
N LYS A 138 -2.29 17.63 -0.17
CA LYS A 138 -1.97 17.85 1.24
C LYS A 138 -0.90 18.92 1.45
N TYR A 139 0.15 18.91 0.62
CA TYR A 139 1.31 19.79 0.78
C TYR A 139 1.21 21.12 0.01
N MET A 140 0.33 21.21 -0.99
CA MET A 140 -0.01 22.42 -1.74
C MET A 140 -1.53 22.62 -1.77
N PRO A 141 -2.15 22.91 -0.62
CA PRO A 141 -3.60 23.08 -0.55
C PRO A 141 -4.10 24.23 -1.44
N GLU A 142 -3.28 25.26 -1.69
CA GLU A 142 -3.54 26.36 -2.62
C GLU A 142 -3.80 25.83 -4.04
N ARG A 143 -2.92 24.95 -4.53
CA ARG A 143 -3.02 24.37 -5.87
C ARG A 143 -4.26 23.49 -6.00
N SER A 144 -4.59 22.75 -4.94
CA SER A 144 -5.83 21.95 -4.91
C SER A 144 -7.09 22.82 -4.95
N ARG A 145 -7.13 23.93 -4.20
CA ARG A 145 -8.28 24.85 -4.22
C ARG A 145 -8.46 25.50 -5.59
N ILE A 146 -7.36 25.93 -6.21
CA ILE A 146 -7.38 26.50 -7.57
C ILE A 146 -7.90 25.46 -8.59
N GLN A 147 -7.46 24.21 -8.51
CA GLN A 147 -7.95 23.15 -9.40
C GLN A 147 -9.46 22.97 -9.31
N GLU A 148 -10.02 22.97 -8.09
CA GLU A 148 -11.45 22.83 -7.87
C GLU A 148 -12.25 24.05 -8.32
N ALA A 149 -11.65 25.24 -8.27
CA ALA A 149 -12.26 26.48 -8.72
C ALA A 149 -12.14 26.71 -10.24
N LEU A 150 -11.17 26.08 -10.91
CA LEU A 150 -10.89 26.28 -12.35
C LEU A 150 -12.12 26.06 -13.24
N PHE A 151 -13.00 25.14 -12.84
CA PHE A 151 -14.20 24.77 -13.59
C PHE A 151 -15.48 25.43 -13.07
N LYS A 152 -15.37 26.39 -12.14
CA LYS A 152 -16.52 27.11 -11.58
C LYS A 152 -16.57 28.52 -12.14
N GLU A 153 -17.70 28.89 -12.75
CA GLU A 153 -17.95 30.28 -13.13
C GLU A 153 -18.38 31.07 -11.90
N VAL A 154 -17.43 31.76 -11.28
CA VAL A 154 -17.67 32.60 -10.11
C VAL A 154 -17.05 33.98 -10.33
N PRO A 155 -17.75 35.08 -9.98
CA PRO A 155 -17.20 36.43 -10.04
C PRO A 155 -15.91 36.56 -9.21
N LEU A 156 -14.94 37.36 -9.68
CA LEU A 156 -13.65 37.55 -9.00
C LEU A 156 -13.77 38.21 -7.62
N ASP A 157 -14.83 38.97 -7.39
CA ASP A 157 -15.16 39.65 -6.15
C ASP A 157 -15.89 38.77 -5.14
N SER A 158 -16.27 37.54 -5.52
CA SER A 158 -16.78 36.54 -4.59
C SER A 158 -15.70 36.09 -3.61
N GLU A 159 -16.11 35.43 -2.53
CA GLU A 159 -15.16 34.87 -1.57
C GLU A 159 -14.30 33.77 -2.21
N GLU A 160 -14.86 32.95 -3.09
CA GLU A 160 -14.13 31.96 -3.89
C GLU A 160 -13.16 32.62 -4.87
N GLY A 161 -13.59 33.67 -5.58
CA GLY A 161 -12.75 34.42 -6.52
C GLY A 161 -11.55 35.08 -5.82
N LYS A 162 -11.79 35.77 -4.70
CA LYS A 162 -10.75 36.36 -3.85
C LYS A 162 -9.80 35.31 -3.29
N GLN A 163 -10.33 34.17 -2.84
CA GLN A 163 -9.51 33.08 -2.31
C GLN A 163 -8.60 32.50 -3.40
N CYS A 164 -9.10 32.31 -4.62
CA CYS A 164 -8.29 31.85 -5.75
C CYS A 164 -7.17 32.83 -6.09
N LEU A 165 -7.45 34.13 -6.09
CA LEU A 165 -6.43 35.16 -6.33
C LEU A 165 -5.35 35.15 -5.26
N ARG A 166 -5.72 35.02 -3.98
CA ARG A 166 -4.76 34.91 -2.87
C ARG A 166 -3.92 33.64 -2.98
N ASP A 167 -4.53 32.51 -3.32
CA ASP A 167 -3.85 31.23 -3.52
C ASP A 167 -2.85 31.31 -4.69
N MET A 168 -3.22 31.96 -5.79
CA MET A 168 -2.33 32.20 -6.94
C MET A 168 -1.13 33.08 -6.57
N ILE A 169 -1.36 34.18 -5.84
CA ILE A 169 -0.29 35.06 -5.36
C ILE A 169 0.63 34.28 -4.42
N SER A 170 0.07 33.55 -3.45
CA SER A 170 0.83 32.72 -2.49
C SER A 170 1.76 31.74 -3.20
N LEU A 171 1.26 31.03 -4.22
CA LEU A 171 2.08 30.11 -5.03
C LEU A 171 3.20 30.82 -5.80
N CYS A 172 2.99 32.05 -6.25
CA CYS A 172 4.00 32.83 -6.98
C CYS A 172 5.03 33.48 -6.06
N THR A 173 4.65 33.81 -4.82
CA THR A 173 5.51 34.54 -3.86
C THR A 173 6.16 33.64 -2.81
N SER A 174 5.71 32.39 -2.68
CA SER A 174 6.29 31.45 -1.72
C SER A 174 7.75 31.15 -2.07
N THR A 175 8.66 31.60 -1.20
CA THR A 175 10.09 31.29 -1.25
C THR A 175 10.43 29.97 -0.57
N GLU A 176 9.46 29.36 0.13
CA GLU A 176 9.63 28.06 0.75
C GLU A 176 9.65 27.02 -0.37
N LYS A 177 10.85 26.46 -0.63
CA LYS A 177 11.02 25.30 -1.50
C LYS A 177 10.00 24.27 -1.05
N VAL A 178 9.06 23.95 -1.95
CA VAL A 178 8.19 22.78 -1.85
C VAL A 178 8.99 21.67 -1.18
N ALA A 179 8.55 21.21 -0.01
CA ALA A 179 9.22 20.12 0.67
C ALA A 179 9.15 18.90 -0.25
N TYR A 180 10.20 18.69 -1.03
CA TYR A 180 10.30 17.54 -1.90
C TYR A 180 10.28 16.32 -1.00
N TYR A 181 9.44 15.35 -1.36
CA TYR A 181 9.48 14.05 -0.73
C TYR A 181 10.92 13.51 -0.84
N PRO A 182 11.48 12.86 0.19
CA PRO A 182 12.81 12.26 0.08
C PRO A 182 12.92 11.42 -1.21
N ARG A 183 13.93 11.70 -2.04
CA ARG A 183 14.16 11.15 -3.41
C ARG A 183 13.44 11.83 -4.58
N ILE A 184 12.63 12.86 -4.36
CA ILE A 184 11.99 13.66 -5.43
C ILE A 184 12.64 15.05 -5.55
N ASN A 185 13.88 15.19 -5.08
CA ASN A 185 14.61 16.44 -5.25
C ASN A 185 14.82 16.72 -6.75
N PRO A 186 14.67 17.98 -7.19
CA PRO A 186 15.01 18.35 -8.55
C PRO A 186 16.48 18.08 -8.80
N ILE A 187 16.79 17.44 -9.93
CA ILE A 187 18.15 17.39 -10.45
C ILE A 187 18.28 18.59 -11.39
N ASP A 188 19.22 19.49 -11.10
CA ASP A 188 19.47 20.71 -11.88
C ASP A 188 18.24 21.62 -12.06
N GLY A 189 17.33 21.64 -11.07
CA GLY A 189 16.11 22.46 -11.12
C GLY A 189 14.98 21.87 -11.97
N HIS A 190 15.14 20.66 -12.50
CA HIS A 190 14.10 19.93 -13.22
C HIS A 190 13.45 18.87 -12.33
N CYS A 191 12.13 18.74 -12.41
CA CYS A 191 11.41 17.64 -11.79
C CYS A 191 11.85 16.31 -12.41
N LEU A 192 12.06 15.29 -11.59
CA LEU A 192 12.27 13.93 -12.04
C LEU A 192 10.98 13.45 -12.75
N VAL A 193 11.10 13.07 -14.02
CA VAL A 193 10.01 12.44 -14.80
C VAL A 193 9.86 10.99 -14.36
#